data_AF-A0A917UKV4-F1
#
_entry.id   AF-A0A917UKV4-F1
#
_cell.length_a   1.000
_cell.length_b   1.000
_cell.length_c   1.000
_cell.angle_alpha   90.00
_cell.angle_beta   90.00
_cell.angle_gamma   90.00
#
_symmetry.space_group_name_H-M   'P 1'
#
loop_
_entity.id
_entity.type
_entity.pdbx_description
1 polymer ?
#
loop_
_entity_poly.entity_id
_entity_poly.type
_entity_poly.pdbx_seq_one_letter_code
_entity_poly.pdbx_strand_id
1 'polypeptide(L)' 'MRILIIGGHGRVARVMVPRLIARGDEVITTVRHQEQFADVERLGAQPFGRPGRSIADTPGPAVGTAP' A
#
# COMPACT_ATOMS: atom_id res chain seq x y z
N MET A 1 3.18 -6.93 -11.09
CA MET A 1 1.70 -7.06 -11.19
C MET A 1 1.04 -6.07 -10.23
N ARG A 2 -0.26 -5.76 -10.40
CA ARG A 2 -0.98 -4.85 -9.50
C ARG A 2 -1.85 -5.65 -8.52
N ILE A 3 -1.64 -5.45 -7.22
CA ILE A 3 -2.23 -6.25 -6.14
C ILE A 3 -2.98 -5.32 -5.18
N LEU A 4 -4.24 -5.66 -4.89
CA LEU A 4 -5.05 -4.98 -3.87
C LEU A 4 -5.13 -5.84 -2.60
N ILE A 5 -4.77 -5.26 -1.46
CA ILE A 5 -4.88 -5.90 -0.14
C ILE A 5 -5.95 -5.17 0.67
N ILE A 6 -6.97 -5.89 1.10
CA ILE A 6 -7.98 -5.33 2.01
C ILE A 6 -7.49 -5.48 3.44
N GLY A 7 -7.36 -4.37 4.18
CA GLY A 7 -6.82 -4.35 5.54
C GLY A 7 -5.29 -4.22 5.60
N GLY A 8 -4.75 -3.20 4.94
CA GLY A 8 -3.30 -2.94 4.81
C GLY A 8 -2.51 -2.79 6.10
N HIS A 9 -3.18 -2.49 7.20
CA HIS A 9 -2.57 -2.30 8.50
C HIS A 9 -2.52 -3.59 9.35
N GLY A 10 -3.11 -4.69 8.87
CA GLY A 10 -3.12 -5.97 9.57
C GLY A 10 -1.72 -6.59 9.68
N ARG A 11 -1.53 -7.48 10.67
CA ARG A 11 -0.24 -8.15 10.92
C ARG A 11 0.30 -8.90 9.69
N VAL A 12 -0.58 -9.53 8.93
CA VAL A 12 -0.22 -10.25 7.69
C VAL A 12 0.22 -9.28 6.60
N ALA A 13 -0.50 -8.16 6.41
CA ALA A 13 -0.19 -7.18 5.38
C ALA A 13 1.19 -6.55 5.59
N ARG A 14 1.56 -6.23 6.84
CA ARG A 14 2.89 -5.68 7.19
C ARG A 14 4.06 -6.58 6.76
N VAL A 15 3.83 -7.88 6.72
CA VAL A 15 4.84 -8.89 6.33
C VAL A 15 4.79 -9.18 4.83
N MET A 16 3.60 -9.18 4.24
CA MET A 16 3.39 -9.49 2.82
C MET A 16 3.76 -8.33 1.91
N VAL A 17 3.40 -7.10 2.29
CA VAL A 17 3.60 -5.87 1.49
C VAL A 17 5.08 -5.69 1.09
N PRO A 18 6.07 -5.74 2.01
CA PRO A 18 7.47 -5.57 1.63
C PRO A 18 7.97 -6.66 0.68
N ARG A 19 7.47 -7.90 0.80
CA ARG A 19 7.87 -9.01 -0.07
C ARG A 19 7.31 -8.87 -1.49
N LEU A 20 6.07 -8.43 -1.61
CA LEU A 20 5.45 -8.16 -2.91
C LEU A 20 6.16 -7.00 -3.61
N ILE A 21 6.47 -5.93 -2.88
CA ILE A 21 7.23 -4.80 -3.41
C ILE A 21 8.64 -5.22 -3.82
N ALA A 22 9.34 -6.01 -3.00
CA ALA A 22 10.66 -6.54 -3.36
C ALA A 22 10.64 -7.44 -4.61
N ARG A 23 9.49 -8.07 -4.91
CA ARG A 23 9.27 -8.83 -6.15
C ARG A 23 8.99 -7.93 -7.36
N GLY A 24 8.83 -6.62 -7.18
CA GLY A 24 8.44 -5.66 -8.20
C GLY A 24 6.92 -5.55 -8.41
N ASP A 25 6.11 -6.01 -7.46
CA ASP A 25 4.66 -5.84 -7.52
C ASP A 25 4.22 -4.48 -6.97
N GLU A 26 3.21 -3.89 -7.61
CA GLU A 26 2.54 -2.68 -7.16
C GLU A 26 1.46 -3.05 -6.15
N VAL A 27 1.62 -2.62 -4.90
CA VAL A 27 0.71 -2.99 -3.82
C VAL A 27 -0.13 -1.79 -3.38
N ILE A 28 -1.44 -1.91 -3.54
CA ILE A 28 -2.43 -0.98 -3.00
C ILE A 28 -3.06 -1.65 -1.80
N THR A 29 -3.19 -0.92 -0.69
CA THR A 29 -3.85 -1.46 0.51
C THR A 29 -4.97 -0.58 0.99
N THR A 30 -6.07 -1.18 1.43
CA THR A 30 -7.18 -0.42 2.01
C THR A 30 -6.94 -0.17 3.49
N VAL A 31 -7.18 1.06 3.91
CA VAL A 31 -7.04 1.53 5.29
C VAL A 31 -8.36 2.13 5.76
N ARG A 32 -8.70 1.86 7.03
CA ARG A 32 -9.99 2.31 7.60
C ARG A 32 -9.89 3.69 8.23
N HIS A 33 -8.71 4.04 8.74
CA HIS A 33 -8.44 5.30 9.44
C HIS A 33 -7.27 6.02 8.78
N GLN A 34 -7.34 7.36 8.72
CA GLN A 34 -6.28 8.18 8.11
C GLN A 34 -4.93 8.04 8.84
N GLU A 35 -4.97 7.79 10.14
CA GLU A 35 -3.79 7.56 10.98
C GLU A 35 -2.94 6.37 10.49
N GLN A 36 -3.56 5.40 9.80
CA GLN A 36 -2.87 4.21 9.28
C GLN A 36 -2.14 4.45 7.95
N PHE A 37 -2.30 5.63 7.32
CA PHE A 37 -1.70 5.93 6.02
C PHE A 37 -0.18 5.96 6.10
N ALA A 38 0.38 6.67 7.09
CA ALA A 38 1.83 6.79 7.26
C ALA A 38 2.51 5.42 7.46
N ASP A 39 1.84 4.50 8.16
CA ASP A 39 2.36 3.14 8.36
C ASP A 39 2.34 2.31 7.08
N VAL A 40 1.32 2.47 6.24
CA VAL A 40 1.24 1.80 4.93
C VAL A 40 2.26 2.38 3.95
N GLU A 41 2.42 3.70 3.93
CA GLU A 41 3.42 4.38 3.11
C GLU A 41 4.85 3.99 3.51
N ARG A 42 5.13 3.85 4.83
CA ARG A 42 6.41 3.32 5.33
C ARG A 42 6.71 1.90 4.86
N LEU A 43 5.69 1.09 4.55
CA LEU A 43 5.86 -0.24 3.98
C LEU A 43 6.08 -0.19 2.46
N GLY A 44 5.98 0.98 1.83
CA GLY A 44 6.10 1.18 0.39
C GLY A 44 4.81 0.90 -0.39
N ALA A 45 3.69 0.64 0.30
CA ALA A 45 2.40 0.46 -0.35
C ALA A 45 1.60 1.76 -0.44
N GLN A 46 0.62 1.76 -1.35
CA GLN A 46 -0.30 2.88 -1.52
C GLN A 46 -1.54 2.71 -0.64
N PRO A 47 -1.81 3.61 0.33
CA PRO A 47 -3.04 3.56 1.11
C PRO A 47 -4.25 4.03 0.29
N PHE A 48 -5.34 3.28 0.36
CA PHE A 48 -6.62 3.57 -0.27
C PHE A 48 -7.75 3.57 0.78
N GLY A 49 -8.66 4.53 0.69
CA GLY A 49 -9.74 4.68 1.68
C GLY A 49 -10.29 6.11 1.82
N ARG A 50 -9.72 7.09 1.11
CA ARG A 50 -10.29 8.43 1.03
C ARG A 50 -11.58 8.39 0.17
N PRO A 51 -12.70 8.98 0.63
CA PRO A 51 -13.91 9.11 -0.19
C PRO A 51 -13.64 9.84 -1.52
N GLY A 52 -14.27 9.39 -2.60
CA GLY A 52 -14.20 10.06 -3.91
C GLY A 52 -12.95 9.78 -4.74
N ARG A 53 -12.11 8.80 -4.37
CA ARG A 53 -10.93 8.40 -5.14
C ARG A 53 -11.13 7.01 -5.76
N SER A 54 -10.76 6.79 -7.02
CA SER A 54 -10.73 5.45 -7.60
C SER A 54 -9.41 4.74 -7.30
N ILE A 55 -9.46 3.40 -7.19
CA ILE A 55 -8.25 2.57 -7.11
C ILE A 55 -7.41 2.73 -8.38
N ALA A 56 -8.05 2.93 -9.54
CA ALA A 56 -7.37 3.11 -10.80
C ALA A 56 -6.43 4.34 -10.77
N ASP A 57 -6.86 5.42 -10.12
CA ASP A 57 -6.17 6.70 -10.01
C ASP A 57 -5.03 6.69 -8.97
N THR A 58 -4.89 5.59 -8.24
CA THR A 58 -3.82 5.46 -7.24
C THR A 58 -2.51 5.23 -7.99
N PRO A 59 -1.55 6.18 -7.96
CA PRO A 59 -0.31 6.04 -8.71
C PRO A 59 0.45 4.75 -8.32
N GLY A 60 1.37 4.28 -9.15
CA GLY A 60 2.29 3.21 -8.76
C GLY A 60 3.13 3.66 -7.54
N PRO A 61 3.66 2.75 -6.71
CA PRO A 61 4.51 3.14 -5.58
C PRO A 61 5.62 4.05 -6.11
N ALA A 62 5.79 5.23 -5.51
CA ALA A 62 7.03 5.97 -5.68
C ALA A 62 8.10 5.00 -5.23
N VAL A 63 8.93 4.53 -6.17
CA VAL A 63 10.05 3.65 -5.87
C VAL A 63 10.93 4.46 -4.93
N GLY A 64 10.70 4.27 -3.64
CA GLY A 64 11.55 4.77 -2.59
C GLY A 64 12.87 4.09 -2.83
N THR A 65 13.80 4.84 -3.43
CA THR A 65 15.22 4.60 -3.34
C THR A 65 15.51 4.43 -1.86
N ALA A 66 15.65 3.18 -1.43
CA ALA A 66 16.23 2.88 -0.14
C ALA A 66 17.70 3.35 -0.20
N PRO A 67 18.20 4.11 0.79
CA PRO A 67 19.64 4.31 0.96
C PRO A 67 20.34 2.99 1.34
#